data_AF-A0A9W6NRI7-F1
#
_entry.id   AF-A0A9W6NRI7-F1
#
_cell.length_a   1.000
_cell.length_b   1.000
_cell.length_c   1.000
_cell.angle_alpha   90.00
_cell.angle_beta   90.00
_cell.angle_gamma   90.00
#
_symmetry.space_group_name_H-M   'P 1'
#
loop_
_entity.id
_entity.type
_entity.pdbx_description
1 polymer ?
#
loop_
_entity_poly.entity_id
_entity_poly.type
_entity_poly.pdbx_seq_one_letter_code
_entity_poly.pdbx_strand_id
1 'polypeptide(L)'
;MTRPEPMQISEAQLKSMTRDLDDLHESTFPEVRRTIADFTPSRRSLLLGAGGAVALGMLAACGDDKDNDATTAAPSTMASSAAGGAYTGDLKIVALAAALENLAVTAYDGALKRATDGKLGTVPPAVATFVQTARKQHADHAAVWNSVLTKAGKPAITDAPLTITADAVAALDKTASVPDVVKLALGLEDAAAQTYTFATANVSDAGGIMTAATIQPVEAMHAAILNFVLGQYPVPVSFIPVDKAAKPDILTK
;
A
#
# COMPACT_ATOMS: atom_id res chain seq x y z
N MET A 1 -16.88 -5.65 35.26
CA MET A 1 -16.01 -6.03 34.13
C MET A 1 -16.90 -6.57 33.04
N THR A 2 -17.05 -5.82 31.94
CA THR A 2 -17.69 -6.31 30.72
C THR A 2 -16.81 -7.40 30.13
N ARG A 3 -17.41 -8.54 29.78
CA ARG A 3 -16.71 -9.64 29.11
C ARG A 3 -16.22 -9.13 27.76
N PRO A 4 -14.96 -9.38 27.34
CA PRO A 4 -14.52 -8.99 26.00
C PRO A 4 -15.47 -9.57 24.96
N GLU A 5 -15.85 -8.76 23.98
CA GLU A 5 -16.76 -9.22 22.93
C GLU A 5 -16.11 -10.37 22.16
N PRO A 6 -16.79 -11.50 21.99
CA PRO A 6 -16.26 -12.62 21.23
C PRO A 6 -16.13 -12.25 19.75
N MET A 7 -15.29 -12.98 19.01
CA MET A 7 -15.29 -12.91 17.55
C MET A 7 -16.69 -13.22 17.01
N GLN A 8 -17.06 -12.56 15.92
CA GLN A 8 -18.38 -12.71 15.28
C GLN A 8 -18.39 -13.73 14.12
N ILE A 9 -17.27 -14.42 13.92
CA ILE A 9 -17.07 -15.49 12.94
C ILE A 9 -16.53 -16.75 13.65
N SER A 10 -16.86 -17.94 13.14
CA SER A 10 -16.33 -19.19 13.71
C SER A 10 -14.84 -19.38 13.36
N GLU A 11 -14.13 -20.12 14.22
CA GLU A 11 -12.76 -20.59 13.99
C GLU A 11 -12.57 -21.24 12.61
N ALA A 12 -13.49 -22.13 12.24
CA ALA A 12 -13.41 -22.86 10.97
C ALA A 12 -13.56 -21.93 9.76
N GLN A 13 -14.47 -20.95 9.83
CA GLN A 13 -14.66 -19.99 8.75
C GLN A 13 -13.45 -19.06 8.63
N LEU A 14 -12.94 -18.49 9.73
CA LEU A 14 -11.75 -17.63 9.71
C LEU A 14 -10.53 -18.39 9.17
N LYS A 15 -10.34 -19.64 9.58
CA LYS A 15 -9.28 -20.49 9.07
C LYS A 15 -9.42 -20.77 7.57
N SER A 16 -10.64 -21.00 7.08
CA SER A 16 -10.87 -21.20 5.64
C SER A 16 -10.54 -19.94 4.85
N MET A 17 -11.06 -18.78 5.27
CA MET A 17 -10.80 -17.50 4.60
C MET A 17 -9.31 -17.17 4.58
N THR A 18 -8.62 -17.40 5.69
CA THR A 18 -7.16 -17.18 5.79
C THR A 18 -6.40 -18.11 4.85
N ARG A 19 -6.78 -19.39 4.78
CA ARG A 19 -6.17 -20.37 3.87
C ARG A 19 -6.40 -19.98 2.41
N ASP A 20 -7.63 -19.62 2.04
CA ASP A 20 -7.95 -19.26 0.66
C ASP A 20 -7.21 -17.97 0.23
N LEU A 21 -7.06 -17.00 1.15
CA LEU A 21 -6.21 -15.81 0.95
C LEU A 21 -4.73 -16.19 0.77
N ASP A 22 -4.19 -17.05 1.63
CA ASP A 22 -2.78 -17.45 1.59
C ASP A 22 -2.47 -18.25 0.32
N ASP A 23 -3.34 -19.19 -0.06
CA ASP A 23 -3.23 -19.95 -1.30
C ASP A 23 -3.22 -19.02 -2.54
N LEU A 24 -4.06 -17.99 -2.54
CA LEU A 24 -4.09 -16.98 -3.61
C LEU A 24 -2.78 -16.18 -3.65
N HIS A 25 -2.29 -15.71 -2.50
CA HIS A 25 -1.05 -14.95 -2.42
C HIS A 25 0.14 -15.81 -2.87
N GLU A 26 0.32 -17.02 -2.31
CA GLU A 26 1.44 -17.92 -2.65
C GLU A 26 1.44 -18.34 -4.12
N SER A 27 0.27 -18.50 -4.74
CA SER A 27 0.19 -18.90 -6.15
C SER A 27 0.45 -17.76 -7.14
N THR A 28 0.25 -16.50 -6.74
CA THR A 28 0.34 -15.34 -7.65
C THR A 28 1.58 -14.49 -7.41
N PHE A 29 1.97 -14.29 -6.15
CA PHE A 29 2.98 -13.32 -5.75
C PHE A 29 4.41 -13.64 -6.24
N PRO A 30 4.85 -14.91 -6.36
CA PRO A 30 6.14 -15.23 -6.98
C PRO A 30 6.25 -14.74 -8.42
N GLU A 31 5.18 -14.87 -9.21
CA GLU A 31 5.19 -14.39 -10.61
C GLU A 31 5.12 -12.87 -10.69
N VAL A 32 4.43 -12.22 -9.76
CA VAL A 32 4.42 -10.76 -9.62
C VAL A 32 5.82 -10.25 -9.33
N ARG A 33 6.53 -10.85 -8.38
CA ARG A 33 7.93 -10.53 -8.06
C ARG A 33 8.81 -10.67 -9.29
N ARG A 34 8.67 -11.77 -10.02
CA ARG A 34 9.41 -12.02 -11.26
C ARG A 34 9.09 -10.97 -12.32
N THR A 35 7.82 -10.66 -12.54
CA THR A 35 7.37 -9.68 -13.54
C THR A 35 7.90 -8.29 -13.22
N ILE A 36 7.77 -7.85 -11.96
CA ILE A 36 8.30 -6.56 -11.51
C ILE A 36 9.82 -6.55 -11.61
N ALA A 37 10.52 -7.65 -11.28
CA ALA A 37 11.97 -7.78 -11.39
C ALA A 37 12.48 -7.77 -12.85
N ASP A 38 11.74 -8.34 -13.79
CA ASP A 38 12.08 -8.36 -15.21
C ASP A 38 11.62 -7.07 -15.93
N PHE A 39 10.73 -6.30 -15.31
CA PHE A 39 10.24 -5.04 -15.87
C PHE A 39 11.39 -4.05 -16.05
N THR A 40 11.71 -3.79 -17.32
CA THR A 40 12.60 -2.73 -17.78
C THR A 40 11.75 -1.72 -18.55
N PRO A 41 11.72 -0.44 -18.15
CA PRO A 41 11.03 0.58 -18.92
C PRO A 41 11.58 0.58 -20.35
N SER A 42 10.78 0.12 -21.30
CA SER A 42 11.20 0.07 -22.70
C SER A 42 11.41 1.49 -23.20
N ARG A 43 12.59 1.78 -23.77
CA ARG A 43 12.89 3.04 -24.49
C ARG A 43 11.88 3.33 -25.61
N ARG A 44 11.12 2.32 -26.06
CA ARG A 44 10.06 2.44 -27.07
C ARG A 44 8.82 3.18 -26.55
N SER A 45 8.55 3.16 -25.25
CA SER A 45 7.47 3.95 -24.64
C SER A 45 7.82 5.44 -24.59
N LEU A 46 9.12 5.76 -24.49
CA LEU A 46 9.61 7.13 -24.52
C LEU A 46 9.42 7.81 -25.89
N LEU A 47 9.36 7.03 -26.98
CA LEU A 47 9.11 7.52 -28.34
C LEU A 47 7.61 7.73 -28.66
N LEU A 48 6.69 7.26 -27.81
CA LEU A 48 5.26 7.51 -27.96
C LEU A 48 4.67 8.42 -26.86
N GLY A 49 5.33 8.56 -25.70
CA GLY A 49 4.80 9.28 -24.54
C GLY A 49 5.26 10.73 -24.37
N ALA A 50 6.22 11.21 -25.14
CA ALA A 50 6.66 12.61 -25.10
C ALA A 50 6.72 13.17 -26.53
N GLY A 51 5.62 13.80 -26.97
CA GLY A 51 5.56 14.57 -28.21
C GLY A 51 5.85 13.76 -29.48
N GLY A 52 4.79 13.36 -30.19
CA GLY A 52 4.92 12.90 -31.56
C GLY A 52 5.53 13.99 -32.45
N ALA A 53 6.85 14.00 -32.58
CA ALA A 53 7.57 14.62 -33.68
C ALA A 53 8.36 13.50 -34.36
N VAL A 54 7.64 12.70 -35.15
CA VAL A 54 8.28 11.88 -36.18
C VAL A 54 8.87 12.89 -37.18
N ALA A 55 10.16 13.18 -37.02
CA ALA A 55 10.94 13.86 -38.04
C ALA A 55 11.15 12.89 -39.21
N LEU A 56 10.14 12.79 -40.08
CA LEU A 56 10.36 12.36 -41.46
C LEU A 56 11.01 13.54 -42.18
N GLY A 57 12.27 13.32 -42.57
CA GLY A 57 13.08 14.33 -43.21
C GLY A 57 12.52 14.82 -44.55
N MET A 58 12.81 16.11 -44.78
CA MET A 58 12.81 16.87 -46.04
C MET A 58 11.47 17.20 -46.69
N LEU A 59 11.10 18.50 -46.61
CA LEU A 59 11.10 19.40 -47.78
C LEU A 59 10.76 20.86 -47.36
N ALA A 60 11.58 21.77 -47.87
CA ALA A 60 11.31 23.18 -48.19
C ALA A 60 11.12 24.23 -47.07
N ALA A 61 11.84 25.33 -47.32
CA ALA A 61 11.97 26.54 -46.53
C ALA A 61 10.88 27.60 -46.82
N CYS A 62 10.90 28.65 -45.99
CA CYS A 62 10.30 29.98 -46.12
C CYS A 62 8.81 30.14 -45.73
N GLY A 63 8.55 30.94 -44.70
CA GLY A 63 7.22 31.46 -44.40
C GLY A 63 7.15 32.24 -43.08
N ASP A 64 7.04 33.56 -43.22
CA ASP A 64 6.99 34.63 -42.22
C ASP A 64 5.70 34.67 -41.36
N ASP A 65 5.85 35.22 -40.14
CA ASP A 65 4.90 35.85 -39.20
C ASP A 65 3.40 35.48 -39.17
N LYS A 66 2.95 35.12 -37.95
CA LYS A 66 1.72 35.65 -37.30
C LYS A 66 1.57 35.20 -35.83
N ASP A 67 1.44 36.20 -34.96
CA ASP A 67 1.00 36.11 -33.56
C ASP A 67 -0.31 35.31 -33.40
N ASN A 68 -0.42 34.54 -32.31
CA ASN A 68 -1.68 34.32 -31.60
C ASN A 68 -1.42 33.97 -30.13
N ASP A 69 -1.91 34.87 -29.29
CA ASP A 69 -1.98 34.82 -27.84
C ASP A 69 -2.86 33.65 -27.37
N ALA A 70 -2.35 32.82 -26.46
CA ALA A 70 -3.14 31.81 -25.77
C ALA A 70 -2.60 31.65 -24.34
N THR A 71 -3.24 32.38 -23.44
CA THR A 71 -3.16 32.24 -21.98
C THR A 71 -3.26 30.77 -21.55
N THR A 72 -2.13 30.20 -21.15
CA THR A 72 -2.08 28.93 -20.43
C THR A 72 -2.11 29.21 -18.94
N ALA A 73 -3.16 28.73 -18.28
CA ALA A 73 -3.23 28.71 -16.82
C ALA A 73 -2.06 27.87 -16.29
N ALA A 74 -1.16 28.50 -15.54
CA ALA A 74 -0.06 27.84 -14.88
C ALA A 74 -0.59 26.81 -13.87
N PRO A 75 -0.08 25.57 -13.84
CA PRO A 75 -0.33 24.68 -12.72
C PRO A 75 0.29 25.33 -11.48
N SER A 76 -0.54 25.54 -10.46
CA SER A 76 -0.10 25.93 -9.12
C SER A 76 0.90 24.90 -8.61
N THR A 77 2.18 25.28 -8.65
CA THR A 77 3.27 24.58 -8.00
C THR A 77 3.04 24.67 -6.50
N MET A 78 2.50 23.61 -5.92
CA MET A 78 2.53 23.41 -4.48
C MET A 78 3.99 23.37 -4.07
N ALA A 79 4.44 24.44 -3.42
CA ALA A 79 5.79 24.55 -2.89
C ALA A 79 6.01 23.42 -1.87
N SER A 80 6.94 22.53 -2.21
CA SER A 80 7.37 21.42 -1.37
C SER A 80 7.97 21.93 -0.06
N SER A 81 7.30 21.68 1.05
CA SER A 81 7.92 21.67 2.37
C SER A 81 8.87 20.46 2.44
N ALA A 82 10.17 20.75 2.52
CA ALA A 82 11.24 19.77 2.56
C ALA A 82 11.20 18.92 3.85
N ALA A 83 10.78 17.67 3.71
CA ALA A 83 11.22 16.51 4.49
C ALA A 83 10.97 15.27 3.61
N GLY A 84 12.01 14.46 3.36
CA GLY A 84 12.01 13.33 2.40
C GLY A 84 12.92 13.51 1.17
N GLY A 85 14.15 13.99 1.35
CA GLY A 85 15.04 14.40 0.26
C GLY A 85 15.50 13.31 -0.73
N ALA A 86 15.22 12.02 -0.47
CA ALA A 86 15.63 10.93 -1.34
C ALA A 86 14.61 10.60 -2.45
N TYR A 87 13.31 10.84 -2.21
CA TYR A 87 12.20 10.38 -3.05
C TYR A 87 11.35 11.55 -3.55
N THR A 88 11.08 11.57 -4.86
CA THR A 88 10.34 12.65 -5.54
C THR A 88 9.35 12.07 -6.53
N GLY A 89 8.27 12.79 -6.83
CA GLY A 89 7.22 12.33 -7.75
C GLY A 89 6.62 10.99 -7.29
N ASP A 90 6.36 10.09 -8.23
CA ASP A 90 5.78 8.77 -7.97
C ASP A 90 6.59 7.94 -6.98
N LEU A 91 7.93 8.07 -7.00
CA LEU A 91 8.79 7.34 -6.07
C LEU A 91 8.56 7.74 -4.62
N LYS A 92 7.99 8.92 -4.34
CA LYS A 92 7.57 9.29 -2.99
C LYS A 92 6.35 8.48 -2.54
N ILE A 93 5.43 8.16 -3.45
CA ILE A 93 4.27 7.30 -3.19
C ILE A 93 4.72 5.84 -3.02
N VAL A 94 5.65 5.37 -3.86
CA VAL A 94 6.28 4.03 -3.72
C VAL A 94 7.00 3.89 -2.37
N ALA A 95 7.75 4.91 -1.94
CA ALA A 95 8.42 4.90 -0.65
C ALA A 95 7.44 4.96 0.53
N LEU A 96 6.37 5.76 0.40
CA LEU A 96 5.28 5.77 1.36
C LEU A 96 4.63 4.40 1.50
N ALA A 97 4.37 3.70 0.39
CA ALA A 97 3.79 2.36 0.39
C ALA A 97 4.72 1.35 1.10
N ALA A 98 6.01 1.33 0.77
CA ALA A 98 6.98 0.49 1.47
C ALA A 98 7.02 0.76 3.00
N ALA A 99 6.92 2.03 3.40
CA ALA A 99 6.86 2.43 4.81
C ALA A 99 5.57 1.98 5.51
N LEU A 100 4.42 2.00 4.83
CA LEU A 100 3.16 1.49 5.34
C LEU A 100 3.20 -0.03 5.55
N GLU A 101 3.78 -0.78 4.61
CA GLU A 101 3.97 -2.23 4.79
C GLU A 101 4.84 -2.55 6.01
N ASN A 102 5.94 -1.81 6.20
CA ASN A 102 6.78 -1.99 7.39
C ASN A 102 6.06 -1.59 8.69
N LEU A 103 5.16 -0.60 8.63
CA LEU A 103 4.31 -0.25 9.77
C LEU A 103 3.34 -1.39 10.09
N ALA A 104 2.73 -2.00 9.08
CA ALA A 104 1.87 -3.17 9.24
C ALA A 104 2.64 -4.35 9.83
N VAL A 105 3.81 -4.71 9.30
CA VAL A 105 4.69 -5.74 9.89
C VAL A 105 4.96 -5.46 11.38
N THR A 106 5.30 -4.21 11.72
CA THR A 106 5.53 -3.79 13.11
C THR A 106 4.28 -3.99 13.98
N ALA A 107 3.11 -3.60 13.47
CA ALA A 107 1.85 -3.74 14.20
C ALA A 107 1.45 -5.20 14.42
N TYR A 108 1.58 -6.06 13.40
CA TYR A 108 1.30 -7.48 13.50
C TYR A 108 2.30 -8.22 14.41
N ASP A 109 3.60 -7.88 14.35
CA ASP A 109 4.60 -8.41 15.29
C ASP A 109 4.26 -8.03 16.74
N GLY A 110 3.88 -6.77 16.96
CA GLY A 110 3.44 -6.32 18.28
C GLY A 110 2.17 -7.03 18.73
N ALA A 111 1.20 -7.27 17.84
CA ALA A 111 -0.01 -8.04 18.14
C ALA A 111 0.32 -9.48 18.57
N LEU A 112 1.20 -10.18 17.85
CA LEU A 112 1.67 -11.52 18.21
C LEU A 112 2.36 -11.51 19.58
N LYS A 113 3.25 -10.54 19.81
CA LYS A 113 3.92 -10.39 21.11
C LYS A 113 2.92 -10.20 22.24
N ARG A 114 1.92 -9.32 22.06
CA ARG A 114 0.88 -9.08 23.08
C ARG A 114 0.03 -10.31 23.35
N ALA A 115 -0.27 -11.10 22.31
CA ALA A 115 -0.93 -12.39 22.45
C ALA A 115 -0.10 -13.36 23.31
N THR A 116 1.19 -13.53 22.98
CA THR A 116 2.11 -14.40 23.73
C THR A 116 2.30 -13.94 25.18
N ASP A 117 2.34 -12.63 25.42
CA ASP A 117 2.45 -12.03 26.76
C ASP A 117 1.12 -12.08 27.56
N GLY A 118 0.06 -12.70 27.00
CA GLY A 118 -1.25 -12.84 27.65
C GLY A 118 -2.04 -11.54 27.78
N LYS A 119 -1.65 -10.48 27.07
CA LYS A 119 -2.24 -9.12 27.19
C LYS A 119 -3.60 -8.97 26.51
N LEU A 120 -3.97 -9.93 25.66
CA LEU A 120 -5.21 -9.90 24.88
C LEU A 120 -6.28 -10.88 25.39
N GLY A 121 -6.01 -11.54 26.53
CA GLY A 121 -6.82 -12.65 27.03
C GLY A 121 -6.65 -13.91 26.17
N THR A 122 -7.69 -14.74 26.10
CA THR A 122 -7.69 -15.93 25.25
C THR A 122 -7.73 -15.52 23.78
N VAL A 123 -6.65 -15.79 23.06
CA VAL A 123 -6.57 -15.56 21.61
C VAL A 123 -7.05 -16.81 20.87
N PRO A 124 -8.10 -16.71 20.04
CA PRO A 124 -8.57 -17.83 19.25
C PRO A 124 -7.49 -18.27 18.23
N PRO A 125 -7.19 -19.58 18.07
CA PRO A 125 -6.14 -20.06 17.17
C PRO A 125 -6.23 -19.54 15.73
N ALA A 126 -7.43 -19.47 15.15
CA ALA A 126 -7.61 -18.96 13.80
C ALA A 126 -7.20 -17.47 13.67
N VAL A 127 -7.32 -16.66 14.73
CA VAL A 127 -6.82 -15.28 14.75
C VAL A 127 -5.30 -15.28 14.70
N ALA A 128 -4.65 -16.13 15.51
CA ALA A 128 -3.20 -16.22 15.50
C ALA A 128 -2.66 -16.67 14.13
N THR A 129 -3.36 -17.59 13.45
CA THR A 129 -3.04 -17.98 12.07
C THR A 129 -3.18 -16.81 11.11
N PHE A 130 -4.30 -16.10 11.11
CA PHE A 130 -4.50 -14.93 10.25
C PHE A 130 -3.43 -13.86 10.45
N VAL A 131 -3.13 -13.52 11.71
CA VAL A 131 -2.10 -12.51 12.06
C VAL A 131 -0.72 -12.92 11.55
N GLN A 132 -0.35 -14.21 11.64
CA GLN A 132 0.92 -14.69 11.09
C GLN A 132 0.95 -14.63 9.56
N THR A 133 -0.15 -15.00 8.90
CA THR A 133 -0.29 -14.94 7.44
C THR A 133 -0.18 -13.50 6.94
N ALA A 134 -1.00 -12.57 7.44
CA ALA A 134 -0.98 -11.16 7.04
C ALA A 134 0.40 -10.53 7.29
N ARG A 135 1.02 -10.80 8.45
CA ARG A 135 2.38 -10.34 8.77
C ARG A 135 3.43 -10.79 7.75
N LYS A 136 3.35 -12.04 7.30
CA LYS A 136 4.23 -12.55 6.24
C LYS A 136 3.96 -11.84 4.91
N GLN A 137 2.69 -11.67 4.55
CA GLN A 137 2.29 -11.03 3.30
C GLN A 137 2.74 -9.56 3.25
N HIS A 138 2.56 -8.78 4.33
CA HIS A 138 3.11 -7.41 4.41
C HIS A 138 4.63 -7.36 4.25
N ALA A 139 5.38 -8.31 4.85
CA ALA A 139 6.82 -8.37 4.64
C ALA A 139 7.16 -8.69 3.17
N ASP A 140 6.35 -9.55 2.54
CA ASP A 140 6.48 -9.86 1.13
C ASP A 140 6.18 -8.64 0.23
N HIS A 141 5.17 -7.85 0.59
CA HIS A 141 4.75 -6.62 -0.07
C HIS A 141 5.80 -5.52 0.05
N ALA A 142 6.34 -5.30 1.25
CA ALA A 142 7.42 -4.35 1.51
C ALA A 142 8.63 -4.63 0.61
N ALA A 143 8.99 -5.91 0.43
CA ALA A 143 10.09 -6.31 -0.44
C ALA A 143 9.81 -5.96 -1.92
N VAL A 144 8.57 -6.12 -2.39
CA VAL A 144 8.19 -5.76 -3.77
C VAL A 144 8.22 -4.26 -3.98
N TRP A 145 7.64 -3.46 -3.08
CA TRP A 145 7.74 -2.00 -3.14
C TRP A 145 9.19 -1.51 -3.15
N ASN A 146 10.04 -2.12 -2.31
CA ASN A 146 11.47 -1.81 -2.28
C ASN A 146 12.21 -2.21 -3.56
N SER A 147 11.73 -3.23 -4.29
CA SER A 147 12.30 -3.58 -5.59
C SER A 147 12.12 -2.45 -6.62
N VAL A 148 10.99 -1.73 -6.56
CA VAL A 148 10.74 -0.56 -7.42
C VAL A 148 11.71 0.58 -7.06
N LEU A 149 11.89 0.86 -5.77
CA LEU A 149 12.82 1.90 -5.29
C LEU A 149 14.26 1.62 -5.70
N THR A 150 14.74 0.40 -5.42
CA THR A 150 16.14 0.01 -5.68
C THR A 150 16.45 -0.02 -7.17
N LYS A 151 15.51 -0.43 -8.03
CA LYS A 151 15.62 -0.32 -9.49
C LYS A 151 15.73 1.11 -9.98
N ALA A 152 15.04 2.04 -9.32
CA ALA A 152 15.15 3.47 -9.58
C ALA A 152 16.43 4.10 -8.97
N GLY A 153 17.35 3.30 -8.44
CA GLY A 153 18.58 3.76 -7.80
C GLY A 153 18.33 4.48 -6.46
N LYS A 154 17.17 4.25 -5.84
CA LYS A 154 16.82 4.83 -4.54
C LYS A 154 17.06 3.84 -3.40
N PRO A 155 17.32 4.33 -2.17
CA PRO A 155 17.43 3.46 -1.00
C PRO A 155 16.13 2.68 -0.76
N ALA A 156 16.25 1.46 -0.27
CA ALA A 156 15.11 0.71 0.26
C ALA A 156 14.67 1.32 1.61
N ILE A 157 13.37 1.23 1.89
CA ILE A 157 12.73 1.53 3.16
C ILE A 157 12.58 0.22 3.93
N THR A 158 13.33 0.06 5.01
CA THR A 158 13.31 -1.16 5.86
C THR A 158 12.73 -0.91 7.25
N ASP A 159 12.38 0.33 7.56
CA ASP A 159 11.65 0.75 8.75
C ASP A 159 10.30 1.40 8.37
N ALA A 160 9.57 1.92 9.35
CA ALA A 160 8.32 2.65 9.16
C ALA A 160 8.52 4.16 9.43
N PRO A 161 9.18 4.92 8.54
CA PRO A 161 9.51 6.33 8.76
C PRO A 161 8.30 7.25 8.52
N LEU A 162 7.21 7.01 9.22
CA LEU A 162 5.97 7.76 9.09
C LEU A 162 5.72 8.60 10.35
N THR A 163 5.13 9.78 10.19
CA THR A 163 4.70 10.60 11.33
C THR A 163 3.68 9.89 12.22
N ILE A 164 2.92 8.94 11.66
CA ILE A 164 1.90 8.14 12.37
C ILE A 164 2.46 6.92 13.12
N THR A 165 3.72 6.55 12.90
CA THR A 165 4.28 5.29 13.44
C THR A 165 4.22 5.22 14.95
N ALA A 166 4.62 6.30 15.64
CA ALA A 166 4.61 6.34 17.10
C ALA A 166 3.18 6.22 17.67
N ASP A 167 2.21 6.87 17.03
CA ASP A 167 0.81 6.83 17.45
C ASP A 167 0.19 5.43 17.23
N ALA A 168 0.51 4.78 16.10
CA ALA A 168 0.06 3.41 15.83
C ALA A 168 0.63 2.41 16.86
N VAL A 169 1.92 2.51 17.20
CA VAL A 169 2.54 1.69 18.26
C VAL A 169 1.91 1.97 19.62
N ALA A 170 1.69 3.25 19.96
CA ALA A 170 1.04 3.62 21.23
C ALA A 170 -0.43 3.16 21.29
N ALA A 171 -1.14 3.12 20.16
CA ALA A 171 -2.49 2.57 20.07
C ALA A 171 -2.48 1.06 20.29
N LEU A 172 -1.52 0.34 19.68
CA LEU A 172 -1.33 -1.09 19.89
C LEU A 172 -1.07 -1.40 21.37
N ASP A 173 -0.26 -0.59 22.03
CA ASP A 173 0.08 -0.79 23.44
C ASP A 173 -1.11 -0.68 24.40
N LYS A 174 -2.14 0.08 23.99
CA LYS A 174 -3.38 0.27 24.74
C LYS A 174 -4.43 -0.82 24.51
N THR A 175 -4.25 -1.69 23.52
CA THR A 175 -5.21 -2.77 23.22
C THR A 175 -5.29 -3.76 24.39
N ALA A 176 -6.49 -4.13 24.83
CA ALA A 176 -6.68 -5.02 25.97
C ALA A 176 -7.37 -6.34 25.59
N SER A 177 -7.73 -6.49 24.32
CA SER A 177 -8.50 -7.62 23.82
C SER A 177 -8.25 -7.85 22.34
N VAL A 178 -8.63 -9.03 21.84
CA VAL A 178 -8.57 -9.35 20.40
C VAL A 178 -9.35 -8.33 19.56
N PRO A 179 -10.61 -7.94 19.87
CA PRO A 179 -11.31 -6.90 19.12
C PRO A 179 -10.59 -5.55 19.05
N ASP A 180 -9.88 -5.14 20.11
CA ASP A 180 -9.13 -3.87 20.10
C ASP A 180 -7.98 -3.91 19.10
N VAL A 181 -7.22 -5.02 19.07
CA VAL A 181 -6.14 -5.24 18.10
C VAL A 181 -6.69 -5.33 16.68
N VAL A 182 -7.80 -6.05 16.48
CA VAL A 182 -8.45 -6.20 15.17
C VAL A 182 -8.92 -4.86 14.62
N LYS A 183 -9.47 -3.96 15.46
CA LYS A 183 -9.85 -2.60 15.04
C LYS A 183 -8.65 -1.76 14.61
N LEU A 184 -7.53 -1.86 15.34
CA LEU A 184 -6.30 -1.16 14.97
C LEU A 184 -5.75 -1.69 13.64
N ALA A 185 -5.66 -3.03 13.50
CA ALA A 185 -5.22 -3.67 12.27
C ALA A 185 -6.10 -3.25 11.08
N LEU A 186 -7.43 -3.28 11.25
CA LEU A 186 -8.37 -2.88 10.20
C LEU A 186 -8.14 -1.45 9.72
N GLY A 187 -7.83 -0.52 10.64
CA GLY A 187 -7.48 0.84 10.26
C GLY A 187 -6.22 0.95 9.41
N LEU A 188 -5.21 0.10 9.68
CA LEU A 188 -3.99 0.02 8.89
C LEU A 188 -4.23 -0.63 7.53
N GLU A 189 -5.01 -1.72 7.46
CA GLU A 189 -5.37 -2.37 6.20
C GLU A 189 -6.17 -1.44 5.28
N ASP A 190 -7.14 -0.72 5.85
CA ASP A 190 -7.91 0.28 5.13
C ASP A 190 -6.98 1.38 4.57
N ALA A 191 -6.05 1.88 5.38
CA ALA A 191 -5.10 2.88 4.93
C ALA A 191 -4.22 2.36 3.79
N ALA A 192 -3.70 1.14 3.89
CA ALA A 192 -2.88 0.51 2.85
C ALA A 192 -3.70 0.28 1.56
N ALA A 193 -4.83 -0.41 1.65
CA ALA A 193 -5.72 -0.71 0.52
C ALA A 193 -6.10 0.56 -0.24
N GLN A 194 -6.55 1.60 0.48
CA GLN A 194 -6.95 2.86 -0.14
C GLN A 194 -5.76 3.64 -0.71
N THR A 195 -4.58 3.59 -0.07
CA THR A 195 -3.35 4.19 -0.62
C THR A 195 -2.98 3.53 -1.93
N TYR A 196 -3.15 2.22 -2.06
CA TYR A 196 -2.79 1.50 -3.28
C TYR A 196 -3.83 1.67 -4.38
N THR A 197 -5.12 1.79 -4.03
CA THR A 197 -6.15 2.25 -4.97
C THR A 197 -5.83 3.65 -5.51
N PHE A 198 -5.43 4.57 -4.63
CA PHE A 198 -4.97 5.90 -5.05
C PHE A 198 -3.73 5.81 -5.96
N ALA A 199 -2.73 5.02 -5.59
CA ALA A 199 -1.50 4.88 -6.36
C ALA A 199 -1.77 4.34 -7.78
N THR A 200 -2.58 3.30 -7.93
CA THR A 200 -2.95 2.73 -9.24
C THR A 200 -3.54 3.78 -10.20
N ALA A 201 -4.26 4.78 -9.67
CA ALA A 201 -4.91 5.81 -10.48
C ALA A 201 -4.06 7.08 -10.68
N ASN A 202 -3.06 7.34 -9.85
CA ASN A 202 -2.39 8.65 -9.78
C ASN A 202 -0.87 8.62 -10.00
N VAL A 203 -0.22 7.46 -9.95
CA VAL A 203 1.21 7.34 -10.32
C VAL A 203 1.36 7.02 -11.80
N SER A 204 2.44 7.49 -12.42
CA SER A 204 2.81 7.21 -13.81
C SER A 204 3.87 6.12 -13.95
N ASP A 205 4.64 5.84 -12.89
CA ASP A 205 5.61 4.75 -12.86
C ASP A 205 4.90 3.40 -13.00
N ALA A 206 5.15 2.71 -14.12
CA ALA A 206 4.50 1.44 -14.43
C ALA A 206 4.81 0.34 -13.40
N GLY A 207 6.00 0.36 -12.79
CA GLY A 207 6.34 -0.54 -11.70
C GLY A 207 5.48 -0.29 -10.47
N GLY A 208 5.32 0.98 -10.08
CA GLY A 208 4.42 1.43 -9.02
C GLY A 208 2.96 1.09 -9.28
N ILE A 209 2.44 1.32 -10.48
CA ILE A 209 1.07 0.97 -10.86
C ILE A 209 0.85 -0.55 -10.73
N MET A 210 1.75 -1.36 -11.31
CA MET A 210 1.64 -2.82 -11.29
C MET A 210 1.73 -3.38 -9.87
N THR A 211 2.65 -2.83 -9.06
CA THR A 211 2.82 -3.21 -7.66
C THR A 211 1.56 -2.88 -6.87
N ALA A 212 1.04 -1.65 -7.00
CA ALA A 212 -0.21 -1.23 -6.36
C ALA A 212 -1.38 -2.14 -6.77
N ALA A 213 -1.56 -2.38 -8.08
CA ALA A 213 -2.68 -3.15 -8.61
C ALA A 213 -2.67 -4.62 -8.16
N THR A 214 -1.49 -5.16 -7.81
CA THR A 214 -1.38 -6.53 -7.30
C THR A 214 -1.57 -6.61 -5.79
N ILE A 215 -0.99 -5.67 -5.04
CA ILE A 215 -1.02 -5.71 -3.57
C ILE A 215 -2.37 -5.22 -3.04
N GLN A 216 -2.98 -4.21 -3.68
CA GLN A 216 -4.24 -3.63 -3.24
C GLN A 216 -5.33 -4.68 -2.96
N PRO A 217 -5.62 -5.65 -3.84
CA PRO A 217 -6.63 -6.67 -3.57
C PRO A 217 -6.34 -7.51 -2.33
N VAL A 218 -5.07 -7.76 -2.01
CA VAL A 218 -4.66 -8.53 -0.82
C VAL A 218 -4.98 -7.72 0.45
N GLU A 219 -4.63 -6.43 0.48
CA GLU A 219 -4.96 -5.56 1.63
C GLU A 219 -6.48 -5.40 1.83
N ALA A 220 -7.22 -5.38 0.73
CA ALA A 220 -8.68 -5.38 0.81
C ALA A 220 -9.23 -6.69 1.40
N MET A 221 -8.59 -7.83 1.12
CA MET A 221 -8.96 -9.10 1.73
C MET A 221 -8.56 -9.17 3.21
N HIS A 222 -7.41 -8.61 3.61
CA HIS A 222 -7.08 -8.44 5.03
C HIS A 222 -8.16 -7.63 5.76
N ALA A 223 -8.51 -6.45 5.23
CA ALA A 223 -9.56 -5.60 5.77
C ALA A 223 -10.91 -6.33 5.83
N ALA A 224 -11.28 -7.08 4.79
CA ALA A 224 -12.51 -7.85 4.76
C ALA A 224 -12.53 -8.93 5.86
N ILE A 225 -11.46 -9.71 6.02
CA ILE A 225 -11.37 -10.75 7.06
C ILE A 225 -11.48 -10.12 8.46
N LEU A 226 -10.79 -9.02 8.72
CA LEU A 226 -10.86 -8.29 10.00
C LEU A 226 -12.28 -7.77 10.27
N ASN A 227 -12.97 -7.25 9.25
CA ASN A 227 -14.38 -6.88 9.31
C ASN A 227 -15.27 -8.07 9.71
N PHE A 228 -15.07 -9.26 9.13
CA PHE A 228 -15.78 -10.48 9.55
C PHE A 228 -15.50 -10.86 11.01
N VAL A 229 -14.26 -10.70 11.49
CA VAL A 229 -13.92 -10.93 12.91
C VAL A 229 -14.70 -9.99 13.83
N LEU A 230 -14.89 -8.73 13.42
CA LEU A 230 -15.67 -7.71 14.14
C LEU A 230 -17.19 -7.80 13.92
N GLY A 231 -17.68 -8.67 13.02
CA GLY A 231 -19.09 -8.75 12.65
C GLY A 231 -19.59 -7.56 11.83
N GLN A 232 -18.65 -6.83 11.21
CA GLN A 232 -18.91 -5.68 10.35
C GLN A 232 -19.02 -6.18 8.91
N TYR A 233 -20.23 -6.52 8.46
CA TYR A 233 -20.39 -7.05 7.11
C TYR A 233 -20.26 -5.94 6.06
N PRO A 234 -19.49 -6.15 4.96
CA PRO A 234 -19.06 -5.09 4.06
C PRO A 234 -20.16 -4.48 3.18
N VAL A 235 -21.40 -4.96 3.24
CA VAL A 235 -22.52 -4.39 2.47
C VAL A 235 -23.08 -3.12 3.13
N PRO A 236 -23.32 -2.03 2.37
CA PRO A 236 -23.37 -1.92 0.90
C PRO A 236 -22.07 -1.41 0.22
N VAL A 237 -20.93 -1.36 0.93
CA VAL A 237 -19.68 -0.80 0.39
C VAL A 237 -19.12 -1.72 -0.69
N SER A 238 -19.29 -1.31 -1.95
CA SER A 238 -18.92 -2.12 -3.12
C SER A 238 -17.59 -1.71 -3.75
N PHE A 239 -17.05 -0.54 -3.37
CA PHE A 239 -15.82 0.03 -3.91
C PHE A 239 -14.87 0.37 -2.78
N ILE A 240 -13.58 0.28 -3.05
CA ILE A 240 -12.51 0.71 -2.14
C ILE A 240 -12.30 2.21 -2.38
N PRO A 241 -12.58 3.08 -1.38
CA PRO A 241 -12.45 4.51 -1.56
C PRO A 241 -10.99 4.95 -1.43
N VAL A 242 -10.75 6.27 -1.35
CA VAL A 242 -9.41 6.85 -1.17
C VAL A 242 -9.37 7.91 -0.05
N ASP A 243 -10.41 7.99 0.78
CA ASP A 243 -10.51 8.99 1.86
C ASP A 243 -9.53 8.74 3.02
N LYS A 244 -9.09 7.49 3.20
CA LYS A 244 -8.05 7.07 4.15
C LYS A 244 -6.70 6.84 3.49
N ALA A 245 -6.55 7.14 2.20
CA ALA A 245 -5.26 7.03 1.53
C ALA A 245 -4.22 7.91 2.25
N ALA A 246 -3.09 7.31 2.60
CA ALA A 246 -1.99 8.02 3.22
C ALA A 246 -1.44 9.08 2.25
N LYS A 247 -1.16 10.26 2.80
CA LYS A 247 -0.61 11.37 2.01
C LYS A 247 0.92 11.31 2.02
N PRO A 248 1.60 11.67 0.91
CA PRO A 248 3.06 11.64 0.84
C PRO A 248 3.82 12.55 1.83
N ASP A 249 3.14 13.46 2.53
CA ASP A 249 3.72 14.34 3.54
C ASP A 249 3.95 13.65 4.90
N ILE A 250 3.35 12.49 5.14
CA ILE A 250 3.59 11.72 6.37
C ILE A 250 4.92 10.94 6.34
N LEU A 251 5.57 10.81 5.18
CA LEU A 251 6.87 10.20 5.03
C LEU A 251 7.97 11.15 5.53
N THR A 252 8.75 10.71 6.52
CA THR A 252 9.70 11.57 7.26
C THR A 252 11.14 11.52 6.74
N LYS A 253 11.53 10.48 6.00
CA LYS A 253 12.87 10.34 5.40
C LYS A 253 12.83 9.45 4.17
#